data_AF-A0A2U1L092-F1
#
_entry.id   AF-A0A2U1L092-F1
#
_cell.length_a   1.000
_cell.length_b   1.000
_cell.length_c   1.000
_cell.angle_alpha   90.00
_cell.angle_beta   90.00
_cell.angle_gamma   90.00
#
_symmetry.space_group_name_H-M   'P 1'
#
loop_
_entity.id
_entity.type
_entity.pdbx_description
1 polymer ?
#
loop_
_entity_poly.entity_id
_entity_poly.type
_entity_poly.pdbx_seq_one_letter_code
_entity_poly.pdbx_strand_id
1 'polypeptide(L)' 'MAPYISAKRKGIHIINLNRTARFLSEACDLVFDAASKGKQFLIVGTKNKEADSVAWAALCQGEDAAMDA' A
#
# COMPACT_ATOMS: atom_id res chain seq x y z
N MET A 1 -18.18 -0.70 6.33
CA MET A 1 -17.71 -0.96 4.95
C MET A 1 -18.76 -0.78 3.87
N ALA A 2 -20.06 -0.72 4.18
CA ALA A 2 -21.14 -0.60 3.18
C ALA A 2 -20.87 0.39 2.02
N PRO A 3 -20.34 1.62 2.22
CA PRO A 3 -20.09 2.55 1.10
C PRO A 3 -18.93 2.16 0.16
N TYR A 4 -18.10 1.18 0.54
CA TYR A 4 -16.96 0.68 -0.26
C TYR A 4 -17.28 -0.65 -0.98
N ILE A 5 -18.48 -1.18 -0.78
CA ILE A 5 -18.93 -2.44 -1.39
C ILE A 5 -19.75 -2.11 -2.63
N SER A 6 -19.36 -2.66 -3.78
CA SER A 6 -20.07 -2.50 -5.05
C SER A 6 -21.25 -3.48 -5.16
N ALA A 7 -21.01 -4.74 -4.82
CA ALA A 7 -22.02 -5.79 -4.90
C ALA A 7 -21.71 -6.93 -3.93
N LYS A 8 -22.67 -7.84 -3.74
CA LYS A 8 -22.48 -9.10 -3.03
C LYS A 8 -22.79 -10.26 -3.97
N ARG A 9 -21.87 -11.21 -4.12
CA ARG A 9 -22.08 -12.44 -4.93
C ARG A 9 -21.73 -13.65 -4.08
N LYS A 10 -22.65 -14.62 -3.99
CA LYS A 10 -22.47 -15.88 -3.23
C LYS A 10 -21.98 -15.65 -1.79
N GLY A 11 -22.48 -14.60 -1.11
CA GLY A 11 -22.06 -14.27 0.25
C GLY A 11 -20.80 -13.40 0.36
N ILE A 12 -20.02 -13.25 -0.72
CA ILE A 12 -18.76 -12.49 -0.74
C ILE A 12 -19.04 -11.04 -1.14
N HIS A 13 -18.49 -10.08 -0.38
CA HIS A 13 -18.55 -8.67 -0.70
C HIS A 13 -17.49 -8.30 -1.74
N ILE A 14 -17.94 -7.69 -2.85
CA ILE A 14 -17.09 -7.19 -3.91
C ILE A 14 -16.78 -5.72 -3.63
N ILE A 15 -15.50 -5.38 -3.54
CA ILE A 15 -15.02 -4.03 -3.28
C ILE A 15 -15.24 -3.15 -4.51
N ASN A 16 -15.57 -1.88 -4.30
CA ASN A 16 -15.73 -0.90 -5.36
C ASN A 16 -14.37 -0.40 -5.87
N LEU A 17 -13.95 -0.89 -7.04
CA LEU A 17 -12.66 -0.55 -7.65
C LEU A 17 -12.55 0.92 -8.07
N ASN A 18 -13.66 1.58 -8.46
CA ASN A 18 -13.61 3.00 -8.85
C ASN A 18 -13.26 3.88 -7.66
N ARG A 19 -13.82 3.58 -6.48
CA ARG A 19 -13.46 4.26 -5.23
C ARG A 19 -12.01 3.94 -4.83
N THR A 20 -11.60 2.68 -4.93
CA THR A 20 -10.21 2.28 -4.63
C THR A 20 -9.20 3.00 -5.51
N ALA A 21 -9.42 3.09 -6.82
CA ALA A 21 -8.50 3.74 -7.75
C ALA A 21 -8.30 5.22 -7.40
N ARG A 22 -9.39 5.93 -7.07
CA ARG A 22 -9.32 7.33 -6.65
C ARG A 22 -8.51 7.50 -5.35
N PHE A 23 -8.86 6.74 -4.30
CA PHE A 23 -8.16 6.86 -3.02
C PHE A 23 -6.71 6.39 -3.09
N LEU A 24 -6.41 5.43 -3.97
CA LEU A 24 -5.05 4.99 -4.21
C LEU A 24 -4.21 6.11 -4.83
N SER A 25 -4.74 6.84 -5.82
CA SER A 25 -4.06 8.01 -6.39
C SER A 25 -3.79 9.07 -5.33
N GLU A 26 -4.81 9.44 -4.56
CA GLU A 26 -4.68 10.46 -3.49
C GLU A 26 -3.65 10.02 -2.42
N ALA A 27 -3.62 8.73 -2.06
CA ALA A 27 -2.65 8.19 -1.12
C ALA A 27 -1.22 8.17 -1.68
N CYS A 28 -1.05 7.80 -2.96
CA CYS A 28 0.25 7.83 -3.62
C CYS A 28 0.81 9.25 -3.70
N ASP A 29 -0.02 10.24 -4.04
CA ASP A 29 0.38 11.65 -4.10
C ASP A 29 0.83 12.15 -2.71
N LEU A 30 0.11 11.79 -1.65
CA LEU A 30 0.48 12.13 -0.27
C LEU A 30 1.77 11.47 0.19
N VAL A 31 1.95 10.17 -0.10
CA VAL A 31 3.16 9.44 0.27
C VAL A 31 4.36 9.99 -0.50
N PHE A 32 4.19 10.31 -1.79
CA PHE A 32 5.24 10.91 -2.61
C PHE A 32 5.65 12.29 -2.10
N ASP A 33 4.68 13.17 -1.78
CA ASP A 33 4.97 14.47 -1.18
C ASP A 33 5.67 14.34 0.18
N ALA A 34 5.22 13.43 1.04
CA ALA A 34 5.86 13.17 2.33
C ALA A 34 7.29 12.57 2.19
N ALA A 35 7.52 11.70 1.20
CA ALA A 35 8.81 11.11 0.91
C ALA A 35 9.81 12.15 0.36
N SER A 36 9.35 13.05 -0.53
CA SER A 36 10.18 14.16 -1.02
C SER A 36 10.64 15.12 0.09
N LYS A 37 9.89 15.17 1.20
CA LYS A 37 10.24 15.93 2.42
C LYS A 37 11.13 15.14 3.39
N GLY A 38 11.59 13.94 3.02
CA GLY A 38 12.48 13.10 3.82
C GLY A 38 11.84 12.54 5.09
N LYS A 39 10.51 12.38 5.14
CA LYS A 39 9.83 11.80 6.30
C LYS A 39 10.03 10.29 6.35
N GLN A 40 10.10 9.74 7.55
CA GLN A 40 10.21 8.30 7.77
C GLN A 40 8.82 7.64 7.77
N PHE A 41 8.72 6.44 7.19
CA PHE A 41 7.50 5.64 7.13
C PHE A 41 7.68 4.31 7.87
N LEU A 42 6.64 3.86 8.56
CA LEU A 42 6.60 2.56 9.23
C LEU A 42 5.62 1.64 8.49
N ILE A 43 6.12 0.51 7.99
CA ILE A 43 5.29 -0.54 7.38
C ILE A 43 5.04 -1.62 8.42
N VAL A 44 3.76 -1.90 8.73
CA VAL A 44 3.36 -2.89 9.74
C VAL A 44 2.58 -4.02 9.08
N GLY A 45 3.12 -5.24 9.18
CA GLY A 45 2.46 -6.47 8.74
C GLY A 45 2.50 -7.50 9.86
N THR A 46 1.34 -7.96 10.31
CA THR A 46 1.22 -8.91 11.44
C THR A 46 0.78 -10.30 11.02
N LYS A 47 0.50 -10.50 9.73
CA LYS A 47 0.06 -11.79 9.22
C LYS A 47 1.24 -12.58 8.69
N ASN A 48 1.34 -13.84 9.12
CA ASN A 48 2.48 -14.71 8.81
C ASN A 48 2.65 -15.00 7.31
N LYS A 49 1.58 -15.01 6.51
CA LYS A 49 1.68 -15.30 5.07
C LYS A 49 2.27 -14.15 4.26
N GLU A 50 2.19 -12.94 4.81
CA GLU A 50 2.62 -11.71 4.17
C GLU A 50 3.88 -11.12 4.85
N ALA A 51 4.41 -11.78 5.86
CA ALA A 51 5.55 -11.32 6.66
C ALA A 51 6.80 -11.08 5.81
N ASP A 52 7.16 -12.03 4.95
CA ASP A 52 8.33 -11.92 4.08
C ASP A 52 8.19 -10.76 3.10
N SER A 53 7.01 -10.57 2.51
CA SER A 53 6.75 -9.47 1.58
C SER A 53 6.82 -8.10 2.27
N VAL A 54 6.32 -8.00 3.50
CA VAL A 54 6.37 -6.76 4.28
C VAL A 54 7.79 -6.44 4.73
N ALA A 55 8.56 -7.43 5.15
CA ALA A 55 9.97 -7.26 5.50
C ALA A 55 10.80 -6.80 4.29
N TRP A 56 10.59 -7.44 3.13
CA TRP A 56 11.27 -7.07 1.89
C TRP A 56 10.91 -5.64 1.45
N ALA A 57 9.63 -5.28 1.51
CA ALA A 57 9.18 -3.93 1.19
C ALA A 57 9.77 -2.87 2.11
N ALA A 58 9.95 -3.15 3.41
CA ALA A 58 10.54 -2.22 4.36
C ALA A 58 12.05 -2.00 4.13
N LEU A 59 12.78 -3.04 3.73
CA LEU A 59 14.21 -2.95 3.40
C LEU A 59 14.45 -2.07 2.16
N CYS A 60 13.68 -2.30 1.10
CA CYS A 60 13.84 -1.56 -0.16
C CYS A 60 13.45 -0.07 -0.08
N GLN A 61 12.84 0.39 1.01
CA GLN A 61 12.61 1.84 1.23
C GLN A 61 13.86 2.57 1.72
N GLY A 62 14.88 1.86 2.20
CA GLY A 62 16.07 2.43 2.86
C GLY A 62 17.39 2.25 2.11
N GLU A 63 17.41 1.50 1.01
CA GLU A 63 18.61 1.32 0.20
C GLU A 63 18.36 1.85 -1.20
N ASP A 64 18.93 3.03 -1.47
CA ASP A 64 19.53 3.29 -2.77
C ASP A 64 20.27 2.02 -3.17
N ALA A 65 19.68 1.27 -4.11
CA ALA A 65 20.42 0.30 -4.87
C ALA A 65 21.50 1.10 -5.60
N ALA A 66 22.66 1.24 -4.97
CA ALA A 66 23.93 1.43 -5.63
C ALA A 66 24.10 0.23 -6.57
N MET A 67 23.49 0.35 -7.74
CA MET A 67 23.84 -0.40 -8.92
C MET A 67 24.86 0.45 -9.69
N ASP A 68 26.00 0.68 -9.03
CA ASP A 68 27.23 1.13 -9.66
C ASP A 68 28.28 0.03 -9.47
N ALA A 69 28.93 -0.30 -10.59
CA ALA A 69 29.95 -1.32 -10.88
C ALA A 69 29.46 -2.73 -11.26
#